data_AF-A0A242C592-F1
#
_entry.id   AF-A0A242C592-F1
#
_cell.length_a   1.000
_cell.length_b   1.000
_cell.length_c   1.000
_cell.angle_alpha   90.00
_cell.angle_beta   90.00
_cell.angle_gamma   90.00
#
_symmetry.space_group_name_H-M   'P 1'
#
loop_
_entity.id
_entity.type
_entity.pdbx_description
1 polymer ?
#
loop_
_entity_poly.entity_id
_entity_poly.type
_entity_poly.pdbx_seq_one_letter_code
_entity_poly.pdbx_strand_id
1 'polypeptide(L)' 'MREMDYLAEMMDLVEAKQITCFEDFLRASKYKRSWKPVLANKSYRSAIQSFIDYQARKQAEALKEKG' A
#
# COMPACT_ATOMS: atom_id res chain seq x y z
N MET A 1 -9.44 -16.95 2.18
CA MET A 1 -9.33 -15.53 1.76
C MET A 1 -8.71 -15.53 0.37
N ARG A 2 -9.37 -14.91 -0.60
CA ARG A 2 -8.90 -14.84 -2.00
C ARG A 2 -7.79 -13.80 -2.11
N GLU A 3 -6.97 -13.88 -3.15
CA GLU A 3 -5.88 -12.93 -3.39
C GLU A 3 -6.37 -11.46 -3.45
N MET A 4 -7.55 -11.23 -4.02
CA MET A 4 -8.21 -9.93 -4.06
C MET A 4 -8.58 -9.39 -2.67
N ASP A 5 -8.99 -10.26 -1.75
CA ASP A 5 -9.35 -9.85 -0.39
C ASP A 5 -8.08 -9.39 0.37
N TYR A 6 -6.92 -10.02 0.11
CA TYR A 6 -5.64 -9.57 0.65
C TYR A 6 -5.17 -8.25 0.04
N LEU A 7 -5.38 -8.03 -1.26
CA LEU A 7 -5.04 -6.75 -1.89
C LEU A 7 -5.88 -5.61 -1.28
N ALA A 8 -7.17 -5.84 -1.06
CA ALA A 8 -8.03 -4.88 -0.36
C ALA A 8 -7.50 -4.58 1.05
N GLU A 9 -7.16 -5.61 1.83
CA GLU A 9 -6.57 -5.46 3.18
C GLU A 9 -5.25 -4.67 3.16
N MET A 10 -4.43 -4.82 2.11
CA MET A 10 -3.21 -4.04 1.91
C MET A 10 -3.51 -2.56 1.64
N MET A 11 -4.51 -2.28 0.80
CA MET A 11 -4.92 -0.91 0.49
C MET A 11 -5.47 -0.22 1.74
N ASP A 12 -6.33 -0.91 2.51
CA ASP A 12 -6.85 -0.42 3.79
C ASP A 12 -5.70 -0.09 4.76
N LEU A 13 -4.67 -0.94 4.84
CA LEU A 13 -3.50 -0.68 5.67
C LEU A 13 -2.73 0.57 5.22
N VAL A 14 -2.54 0.74 3.91
CA VAL A 14 -1.85 1.90 3.34
C VAL A 14 -2.59 3.19 3.68
N GLU A 15 -3.92 3.21 3.55
CA GLU A 15 -4.72 4.38 3.90
C GLU A 15 -4.73 4.64 5.42
N ALA A 16 -5.02 3.63 6.22
CA ALA A 16 -5.12 3.76 7.67
C ALA A 16 -3.83 4.25 8.32
N LYS A 17 -2.68 3.87 7.75
CA LYS A 17 -1.36 4.29 8.23
C LYS A 17 -0.75 5.43 7.42
N GLN A 18 -1.48 5.98 6.44
CA GLN A 18 -1.02 7.05 5.56
C GLN A 18 0.35 6.76 4.92
N ILE A 19 0.55 5.51 4.47
CA ILE A 19 1.83 5.04 3.93
C ILE A 19 2.08 5.66 2.56
N THR A 20 3.23 6.31 2.40
CA THR A 20 3.64 7.01 1.17
C THR A 20 4.84 6.40 0.48
N CYS A 21 5.44 5.35 1.04
CA CYS A 21 6.53 4.63 0.40
C CYS A 21 6.41 3.12 0.60
N PHE A 22 6.97 2.35 -0.35
CA PHE A 22 6.84 0.89 -0.35
C PHE A 22 7.64 0.24 0.79
N GLU A 23 8.74 0.85 1.22
CA GLU A 23 9.53 0.32 2.33
C GLU A 23 8.73 0.33 3.64
N ASP A 24 8.03 1.43 3.92
CA ASP A 24 7.16 1.54 5.09
C ASP A 24 5.97 0.56 5.03
N PHE A 25 5.45 0.32 3.83
CA PHE A 25 4.45 -0.74 3.62
C PHE A 25 5.00 -2.13 3.99
N LEU A 26 6.23 -2.47 3.58
CA LEU A 26 6.85 -3.75 3.94
C LEU A 26 7.09 -3.85 5.46
N ARG A 27 7.51 -2.77 6.11
CA ARG A 27 7.67 -2.72 7.57
C ARG A 27 6.33 -2.90 8.28
N ALA A 28 5.29 -2.22 7.82
CA ALA A 28 3.94 -2.29 8.38
C ALA A 28 3.27 -3.66 8.19
N SER A 29 3.63 -4.39 7.12
CA SER A 29 3.10 -5.72 6.79
C SER A 29 3.95 -6.89 7.30
N LYS A 30 5.06 -6.65 8.01
CA LYS A 30 6.02 -7.67 8.47
C LYS A 30 5.39 -8.90 9.14
N TYR A 31 4.32 -8.71 9.90
CA TYR A 31 3.63 -9.79 10.63
C TYR A 31 2.52 -10.48 9.84
N LYS A 32 2.13 -9.95 8.67
CA LYS A 32 1.07 -10.50 7.80
C LYS A 32 1.63 -11.56 6.85
N ARG A 33 2.01 -12.72 7.39
CA ARG A 33 2.58 -13.83 6.60
C ARG A 33 1.69 -14.30 5.46
N SER A 34 0.37 -14.19 5.62
CA SER A 34 -0.65 -14.53 4.62
C SER A 34 -0.56 -13.70 3.34
N TRP A 35 0.07 -12.53 3.39
CA TRP A 35 0.22 -11.63 2.24
C TRP A 35 1.42 -11.98 1.35
N LYS A 36 2.35 -12.83 1.82
CA LYS A 36 3.56 -13.19 1.08
C LYS A 36 3.28 -13.77 -0.32
N PRO A 37 2.33 -14.71 -0.51
CA PRO A 37 2.03 -15.23 -1.84
C PRO A 37 1.52 -14.15 -2.80
N VAL A 38 0.68 -13.25 -2.30
CA VAL A 38 0.12 -12.14 -3.09
C VAL A 38 1.21 -11.14 -3.46
N LEU A 39 2.10 -10.78 -2.53
CA LEU A 39 3.23 -9.90 -2.81
C LEU A 39 4.32 -10.53 -3.70
N ALA A 40 4.37 -11.87 -3.77
CA ALA A 40 5.25 -12.57 -4.69
C ALA A 40 4.75 -12.49 -6.15
N ASN A 41 3.44 -12.29 -6.35
CA ASN A 41 2.87 -12.06 -7.66
C ASN A 41 3.17 -10.62 -8.12
N LYS A 42 3.82 -10.50 -9.28
CA LYS A 42 4.25 -9.23 -9.84
C LYS A 42 3.09 -8.25 -10.05
N SER A 43 1.94 -8.72 -10.51
CA SER A 43 0.79 -7.86 -10.81
C SER A 43 0.22 -7.21 -9.54
N TYR A 44 0.02 -7.99 -8.47
CA TYR A 44 -0.45 -7.44 -7.20
C TYR A 44 0.58 -6.53 -6.54
N ARG A 45 1.87 -6.89 -6.60
CA ARG A 45 2.96 -6.03 -6.12
C ARG A 45 2.99 -4.68 -6.85
N SER A 46 2.84 -4.68 -8.17
CA SER A 46 2.76 -3.43 -8.95
C SER A 46 1.51 -2.63 -8.60
N ALA A 47 0.35 -3.28 -8.42
CA ALA A 47 -0.87 -2.60 -8.04
C ALA A 47 -0.75 -1.87 -6.69
N ILE A 48 -0.21 -2.53 -5.66
CA ILE A 48 -0.03 -1.90 -4.34
C ILE A 48 1.03 -0.78 -4.38
N GLN A 49 2.10 -0.95 -5.18
CA GLN A 49 3.10 0.11 -5.39
C GLN A 49 2.44 1.35 -6.01
N SER A 50 1.66 1.19 -7.08
CA SER A 50 0.97 2.30 -7.73
C SER A 50 -0.01 3.00 -6.80
N PHE A 51 -0.67 2.25 -5.91
CA PHE A 51 -1.57 2.82 -4.92
C PHE A 51 -0.82 3.66 -3.88
N ILE A 52 0.33 3.18 -3.39
CA ILE A 52 1.19 3.93 -2.47
C ILE A 52 1.71 5.21 -3.13
N ASP A 53 2.16 5.14 -4.38
CA ASP A 53 2.64 6.31 -5.14
C ASP A 53 1.50 7.33 -5.37
N TYR A 54 0.27 6.86 -5.55
CA TYR A 54 -0.91 7.72 -5.59
C TYR A 54 -1.15 8.43 -4.25
N GLN A 55 -1.11 7.72 -3.13
CA GLN A 55 -1.27 8.32 -1.80
C GLN A 55 -0.18 9.35 -1.51
N ALA A 56 1.06 9.08 -1.90
CA ALA A 56 2.17 10.03 -1.76
C ALA A 56 1.93 11.34 -2.51
N ARG A 57 1.47 11.26 -3.78
CA ARG A 57 1.14 12.44 -4.58
C ARG A 57 -0.04 13.21 -4.00
N LYS A 58 -1.11 12.50 -3.61
CA LYS A 58 -2.30 13.11 -2.98
C LYS A 58 -1.95 13.89 -1.71
N GLN A 59 -1.08 13.34 -0.86
CA GLN A 59 -0.61 14.05 0.34
C GLN A 59 0.26 15.26 -0.01
N ALA A 60 1.15 15.13 -0.99
CA ALA A 60 1.99 16.25 -1.43
C ALA A 60 1.17 17.40 -2.03
N GLU A 61 0.11 17.10 -2.78
CA GLU A 61 -0.84 18.09 -3.30
C GLU A 61 -1.63 18.76 -2.17
N ALA A 62 -2.16 17.99 -1.23
CA ALA A 62 -2.90 18.53 -0.08
C ALA A 62 -2.03 19.44 0.82
N LEU A 63 -0.71 19.24 0.85
CA LEU A 63 0.22 20.14 1.54
C LEU A 63 0.45 21.45 0.77
N LYS A 64 0.47 21.40 -0.57
CA LYS A 64 0.63 22.59 -1.42
C LYS A 64 -0.59 23.50 -1.39
N GLU A 65 -1.80 22.94 -1.27
CA GLU A 65 -3.04 23.72 -1.19
C GLU A 65 -3.25 24.41 0.18
N LYS A 66 -2.48 24.01 1.20
CA LYS A 66 -2.60 24.52 2.58
C LYS A 66 -1.52 25.53 2.98
N GLY A 67 -0.51 25.75 2.13
CA GLY A 67 0.58 26.71 2.36
C GLY A 67 0.45 27.92 1.46
#